data_AF-X1UA69-F1
#
_entry.id   AF-X1UA69-F1
#
_cell.length_a   1.000
_cell.length_b   1.000
_cell.length_c   1.000
_cell.angle_alpha   90.00
_cell.angle_beta   90.00
_cell.angle_gamma   90.00
#
_symmetry.space_group_name_H-M   'P 1'
#
loop_
_entity.id
_entity.type
_entity.pdbx_description
1 polymer ?
#
loop_
_entity_poly.entity_id
_entity_poly.type
_entity_poly.pdbx_seq_one_letter_code
_entity_poly.pdbx_strand_id
1 'polypeptide(L)'
;MKKIKFLLAFFLISAVATAQVVNFSGTWKLNSSKSKLNDEFSMAPKELILTQKGNDLDVERHSSFQGQDFTTNDKFTLDGKECINPGWQDT
;
A
#
# COMPACT_ATOMS: atom_id res chain seq x y z
N MET A 1 8.71 24.92 -37.26
CA MET A 1 7.64 25.01 -36.24
C MET A 1 6.84 23.72 -36.01
N LYS A 2 6.47 22.93 -37.04
CA LYS A 2 5.69 21.68 -36.84
C LYS A 2 6.37 20.67 -35.89
N LYS A 3 7.68 20.45 -36.02
CA LYS A 3 8.46 19.53 -35.16
C LYS A 3 8.47 19.95 -33.69
N ILE A 4 8.55 21.26 -33.42
CA ILE A 4 8.49 21.81 -32.06
C ILE A 4 7.11 21.60 -31.45
N LYS A 5 6.04 21.77 -32.23
CA LYS A 5 4.67 21.48 -31.76
C LYS A 5 4.49 20.00 -31.40
N PHE A 6 5.06 19.09 -32.17
CA PHE A 6 5.05 17.65 -31.86
C PHE A 6 5.85 17.30 -30.61
N LEU A 7 7.05 17.87 -30.45
CA LEU A 7 7.86 17.70 -29.23
C LEU A 7 7.15 18.23 -27.98
N LEU A 8 6.53 19.40 -28.08
CA LEU A 8 5.77 19.99 -26.97
C LEU A 8 4.54 19.13 -26.60
N ALA A 9 3.83 18.61 -27.61
CA ALA A 9 2.71 17.69 -27.39
C ALA A 9 3.15 16.39 -26.73
N PHE A 10 4.29 15.82 -27.15
CA PHE A 10 4.85 14.61 -26.55
C PHE A 10 5.26 14.84 -25.09
N PHE A 11 5.87 15.98 -24.79
CA PHE A 11 6.26 16.36 -23.43
C PHE A 11 5.04 16.55 -22.50
N LEU A 12 3.97 17.19 -23.00
CA LEU A 12 2.73 17.35 -22.26
C LEU A 12 2.06 16.01 -21.94
N ILE A 13 2.04 15.05 -22.87
CA ILE A 13 1.47 13.72 -22.64
C ILE A 13 2.27 12.94 -21.59
N SER A 14 3.61 13.04 -21.61
CA SER A 14 4.44 12.39 -20.60
C SER A 14 4.24 12.94 -19.18
N ALA A 15 3.94 14.23 -19.03
CA ALA A 15 3.70 14.85 -17.72
C ALA A 15 2.36 14.42 -17.08
N VAL A 16 1.36 14.09 -17.90
CA VAL A 16 0.05 13.61 -17.40
C VAL A 16 0.13 12.15 -16.94
N ALA A 17 1.00 11.34 -17.56
CA ALA A 17 1.19 9.94 -17.18
C ALA A 17 1.82 9.77 -15.77
N THR A 18 2.63 10.74 -15.32
CA THR A 18 3.22 10.73 -13.97
C THR A 18 2.32 11.35 -12.90
N ALA A 19 1.18 11.93 -13.28
CA ALA A 19 0.26 12.60 -12.36
C ALA A 19 -0.79 11.65 -11.74
N GLN A 20 -0.68 10.34 -11.96
CA GLN A 20 -1.53 9.39 -11.27
C GLN A 20 -1.17 9.39 -9.79
N VAL A 21 -2.06 9.96 -8.98
CA VAL A 21 -2.00 9.84 -7.52
C VAL A 21 -2.02 8.34 -7.21
N VAL A 22 -0.92 7.83 -6.65
CA VAL A 22 -0.82 6.42 -6.29
C VAL A 22 -1.93 6.11 -5.29
N ASN A 23 -2.75 5.12 -5.62
CA ASN A 23 -3.83 4.65 -4.78
C ASN A 23 -3.56 3.19 -4.41
N PHE A 24 -3.28 2.96 -3.13
CA PHE A 24 -3.03 1.64 -2.56
C PHE A 24 -4.31 0.92 -2.14
N SER A 25 -5.48 1.57 -2.23
CA SER A 25 -6.75 1.02 -1.77
C SER A 25 -7.10 -0.28 -2.49
N GLY A 26 -7.62 -1.25 -1.75
CA GLY A 26 -8.08 -2.52 -2.28
C GLY A 26 -7.84 -3.68 -1.34
N THR A 27 -8.29 -4.85 -1.78
CA THR A 27 -8.06 -6.12 -1.10
C THR A 27 -6.90 -6.84 -1.75
N TRP A 28 -5.86 -7.11 -0.96
CA TRP A 28 -4.64 -7.76 -1.38
C TRP A 28 -4.53 -9.11 -0.72
N LYS A 29 -4.22 -10.15 -1.51
CA LYS A 29 -4.02 -11.51 -1.00
C LYS A 29 -2.57 -11.93 -1.20
N LEU A 30 -2.02 -12.61 -0.21
CA LEU A 30 -0.70 -13.19 -0.30
C LEU A 30 -0.66 -14.24 -1.42
N ASN A 31 0.25 -14.06 -2.37
CA ASN A 31 0.50 -15.03 -3.41
C ASN A 31 1.66 -15.93 -3.01
N SER A 32 1.36 -17.00 -2.27
CA SER A 32 2.40 -17.89 -1.72
C SER A 32 3.29 -18.56 -2.78
N SER A 33 2.85 -18.67 -4.03
CA SER A 33 3.69 -19.24 -5.10
C SER A 33 4.66 -18.23 -5.73
N LYS A 34 4.43 -16.92 -5.51
CA LYS A 34 5.27 -15.83 -6.01
C LYS A 34 6.01 -15.07 -4.91
N SER A 35 5.60 -15.25 -3.65
CA SER A 35 6.18 -14.59 -2.50
C SER A 35 7.27 -15.45 -1.87
N LYS A 36 8.41 -14.84 -1.55
CA LYS A 36 9.44 -15.44 -0.72
C LYS A 36 9.23 -14.96 0.72
N LEU A 37 8.77 -15.85 1.58
CA LEU A 37 8.70 -15.63 3.02
C LEU A 37 9.96 -16.22 3.66
N ASN A 38 10.40 -15.68 4.80
CA ASN A 38 11.54 -16.25 5.51
C ASN A 38 11.16 -17.60 6.14
N ASP A 39 12.16 -18.47 6.32
CA ASP A 39 11.98 -19.89 6.66
C ASP A 39 11.42 -20.15 8.08
N GLU A 40 11.36 -19.12 8.93
CA GLU A 40 10.89 -19.24 10.31
C GLU A 40 9.72 -18.29 10.57
N PHE A 41 8.58 -18.85 10.96
CA PHE A 41 7.47 -18.13 11.59
C PHE A 41 7.03 -16.85 10.90
N SER A 42 6.57 -16.97 9.65
CA SER A 42 5.90 -15.87 8.98
C SER A 42 4.50 -15.69 9.58
N MET A 43 4.33 -14.68 10.45
CA MET A 43 3.02 -14.06 10.74
C MET A 43 2.58 -13.14 9.58
N ALA A 44 3.00 -13.44 8.34
CA ALA A 44 2.59 -12.67 7.18
C ALA A 44 1.06 -12.75 7.01
N PRO A 45 0.41 -11.61 6.73
CA PRO A 45 -1.03 -11.58 6.55
C PRO A 45 -1.42 -12.37 5.30
N LYS A 46 -2.50 -13.15 5.41
CA LYS A 46 -3.10 -13.84 4.26
C LYS A 46 -3.85 -12.86 3.37
N GLU A 47 -4.42 -11.82 3.98
CA GLU A 47 -5.18 -10.77 3.32
C GLU A 47 -4.92 -9.41 4.00
N LEU A 48 -4.87 -8.37 3.17
CA LEU A 48 -4.83 -6.97 3.58
C LEU A 48 -6.01 -6.24 2.93
N ILE A 49 -6.73 -5.44 3.70
CA ILE A 49 -7.70 -4.48 3.17
C ILE A 49 -7.13 -3.09 3.42
N LEU A 50 -6.82 -2.38 2.34
CA LEU A 50 -6.24 -1.05 2.38
C LEU A 50 -7.29 -0.01 2.00
N THR A 51 -7.41 1.05 2.79
CA THR A 51 -8.23 2.22 2.48
C THR A 51 -7.37 3.47 2.54
N GLN A 52 -7.14 4.11 1.39
CA GLN A 52 -6.37 5.34 1.30
C GLN A 52 -7.29 6.56 1.12
N LYS A 53 -7.15 7.56 1.98
CA LYS A 53 -7.86 8.85 1.91
C LYS A 53 -6.84 9.99 1.95
N GLY A 54 -6.40 10.42 0.77
CA GLY A 54 -5.32 11.40 0.66
C GLY A 54 -4.02 10.82 1.22
N ASN A 55 -3.54 11.40 2.32
CA ASN A 55 -2.33 10.95 3.01
C ASN A 55 -2.62 9.91 4.11
N ASP A 56 -3.86 9.71 4.53
CA ASP A 56 -4.19 8.67 5.49
C ASP A 56 -4.28 7.30 4.78
N LEU A 57 -3.70 6.28 5.38
CA LEU A 57 -3.79 4.89 4.95
C LEU A 57 -4.22 4.02 6.12
N ASP A 58 -5.45 3.51 6.07
CA ASP A 58 -5.96 2.51 6.99
C ASP A 58 -5.66 1.10 6.43
N VAL A 59 -5.17 0.21 7.29
CA VAL A 59 -4.73 -1.14 6.95
C VAL A 59 -5.38 -2.14 7.90
N GLU A 60 -6.24 -2.99 7.37
CA GLU A 60 -6.77 -4.17 8.08
C GLU A 60 -5.97 -5.39 7.65
N ARG A 61 -5.34 -6.08 8.61
CA ARG A 61 -4.52 -7.28 8.36
C ARG A 61 -5.22 -8.52 8.89
N HIS A 62 -5.45 -9.50 8.03
CA HIS A 62 -5.97 -10.80 8.43
C HIS A 62 -4.84 -11.84 8.45
N SER A 63 -4.52 -12.34 9.64
CA SER A 63 -3.42 -13.27 9.88
C SER A 63 -3.92 -14.50 10.64
N SER A 64 -3.11 -15.55 10.64
CA SER A 64 -3.44 -16.82 11.29
C SER A 64 -2.20 -17.37 11.95
N PHE A 65 -2.30 -17.72 13.23
CA PHE A 65 -1.21 -18.29 14.00
C PHE A 65 -1.72 -19.46 14.83
N GLN A 66 -1.07 -20.62 14.70
CA GLN A 66 -1.48 -21.87 15.37
C GLN A 66 -2.96 -22.24 15.15
N GLY A 67 -3.51 -21.91 13.97
CA GLY A 67 -4.92 -22.17 13.63
C GLY A 67 -5.92 -21.17 14.22
N GLN A 68 -5.45 -20.15 14.93
CA GLN A 68 -6.27 -19.03 15.39
C GLN A 68 -6.12 -17.86 14.42
N ASP A 69 -7.24 -17.42 13.86
CA ASP A 69 -7.30 -16.23 13.03
C ASP A 69 -7.42 -14.98 13.91
N PHE A 70 -6.73 -13.92 13.53
CA PHE A 70 -6.80 -12.62 14.18
C PHE A 70 -6.67 -11.49 13.18
N THR A 71 -7.30 -10.37 13.50
CA THR A 71 -7.26 -9.14 12.72
C THR A 71 -6.51 -8.07 13.48
N THR A 72 -5.57 -7.39 12.83
CA THR A 72 -4.96 -6.16 13.36
C THR A 72 -5.35 -4.99 12.46
N ASN A 73 -5.59 -3.83 13.09
CA ASN A 73 -5.89 -2.60 12.39
C ASN A 73 -4.76 -1.61 12.65
N ASP A 74 -4.30 -0.98 11.59
CA ASP A 74 -3.14 -0.12 11.61
C ASP A 74 -3.41 1.11 10.74
N LYS A 75 -2.97 2.27 11.21
CA LYS A 75 -3.05 3.54 10.52
C LYS A 75 -1.65 4.01 10.19
N PHE A 76 -1.46 4.47 8.96
CA PHE A 76 -0.25 5.12 8.48
C PHE A 76 -0.57 6.45 7.81
N THR A 77 0.45 7.29 7.71
CA THR A 77 0.45 8.56 6.97
C THR A 77 1.47 8.47 5.83
N LEU A 78 1.08 8.88 4.63
CA LEU A 78 1.91 8.83 3.42
C LEU A 78 2.74 10.11 3.21
N ASP A 79 2.67 11.06 4.15
CA ASP A 79 3.40 12.33 4.12
C ASP A 79 4.55 12.40 5.13
N GLY A 80 4.86 11.28 5.79
CA GLY A 80 5.96 11.17 6.75
C GLY A 80 5.67 11.80 8.11
N LYS A 81 4.44 12.25 8.39
CA LYS A 81 4.05 12.70 9.73
C LYS A 81 3.87 11.53 10.67
N GLU A 82 3.94 11.79 11.97
CA GLU A 82 3.63 10.79 12.98
C GLU A 82 2.15 10.38 12.95
N CYS A 83 1.87 9.12 13.30
CA CYS A 83 0.53 8.58 13.49
C CYS A 83 0.50 7.69 14.74
N ILE A 84 -0.66 7.59 15.38
CA ILE A 84 -0.84 6.83 16.62
C ILE A 84 -1.65 5.57 16.31
N ASN A 85 -1.14 4.43 16.78
CA ASN A 85 -1.80 3.12 16.69
C ASN A 85 -1.95 2.54 18.09
N PRO A 86 -3.13 2.65 18.72
CA PRO A 86 -3.34 2.17 20.11
C PRO A 86 -3.02 0.67 20.31
N GLY A 87 -3.02 -0.12 19.23
CA GLY A 87 -2.70 -1.55 19.28
C GLY A 87 -1.21 -1.88 19.22
N TRP A 88 -0.31 -0.92 19.04
CA TRP A 88 1.12 -1.16 18.82
C TRP A 88 1.96 -1.33 20.08
N GLN A 89 1.32 -1.40 21.24
CA GLN A 89 1.95 -1.25 22.56
C GLN A 89 2.59 0.13 22.64
N ASP A 90 1.88 1.08 23.27
CA ASP A 90 2.42 2.39 23.61
C ASP A 90 3.72 2.20 24.42
N THR A 91 4.88 2.45 23.80
CA THR A 91 6.16 2.58 24.51
C THR A 91 6.50 4.04 24.66
#